data_AF-A0A496P9T9-F1
#
_entry.id   AF-A0A496P9T9-F1
#
_cell.length_a   1.000
_cell.length_b   1.000
_cell.length_c   1.000
_cell.angle_alpha   90.00
_cell.angle_beta   90.00
_cell.angle_gamma   90.00
#
_symmetry.space_group_name_H-M   'P 1'
#
loop_
_entity.id
_entity.type
_entity.pdbx_description
1 polymer ?
#
loop_
_entity_poly.entity_id
_entity_poly.type
_entity_poly.pdbx_seq_one_letter_code
_entity_poly.pdbx_strand_id
1 'polypeptide(L)' 'MRQYLIDARNKKGLTQVEAASKLFMSQNYLSNLETGKRQKSLSVATLKAFSKVYQIPLADLIASESAYGNT' A
#
# COMPACT_ATOMS: atom_id res chain seq x y z
N MET A 1 -10.10 3.77 -4.45
CA MET A 1 -9.29 3.42 -3.26
C MET A 1 -8.49 2.16 -3.57
N ARG A 2 -7.26 2.05 -3.06
CA ARG A 2 -6.43 0.85 -3.18
C ARG A 2 -6.83 -0.18 -2.12
N GLN A 3 -7.99 -0.81 -2.32
CA GLN A 3 -8.55 -1.76 -1.35
C GLN A 3 -7.57 -2.89 -1.02
N TYR A 4 -6.77 -3.33 -2.00
CA TYR A 4 -5.75 -4.35 -1.81
C TYR A 4 -4.68 -3.98 -0.75
N LEU A 5 -4.31 -2.70 -0.61
CA LEU A 5 -3.39 -2.25 0.46
C LEU A 5 -4.09 -2.18 1.82
N ILE A 6 -5.34 -1.69 1.83
CA ILE A 6 -6.15 -1.59 3.06
C ILE A 6 -6.38 -2.98 3.65
N ASP A 7 -6.75 -3.96 2.82
CA ASP A 7 -6.96 -5.34 3.23
C ASP A 7 -5.67 -6.00 3.69
N ALA A 8 -4.56 -5.76 2.98
CA ALA A 8 -3.24 -6.25 3.39
C ALA A 8 -2.84 -5.74 4.78
N ARG A 9 -3.04 -4.44 5.03
CA ARG A 9 -2.78 -3.82 6.33
C ARG A 9 -3.69 -4.40 7.43
N ASN A 10 -4.99 -4.52 7.16
CA ASN A 10 -5.96 -5.07 8.11
C ASN A 10 -5.70 -6.54 8.43
N LYS A 11 -5.29 -7.36 7.45
CA LYS A 11 -4.88 -8.77 7.66
C LYS A 11 -3.65 -8.91 8.55
N LYS A 12 -2.79 -7.88 8.63
CA LYS A 12 -1.69 -7.82 9.59
C LYS A 12 -2.08 -7.25 10.95
N GLY A 13 -3.35 -6.88 11.14
CA GLY A 13 -3.83 -6.27 12.38
C GLY A 13 -3.25 -4.88 12.63
N LEU A 14 -2.79 -4.18 11.59
CA LEU A 14 -2.12 -2.89 11.74
C LEU A 14 -3.11 -1.72 11.56
N THR A 15 -3.02 -0.74 12.45
CA THR A 15 -3.56 0.60 12.20
C THR A 15 -2.75 1.32 11.12
N GLN A 16 -3.29 2.40 10.54
CA GLN A 16 -2.52 3.22 9.61
C GLN A 16 -1.29 3.87 10.28
N VAL A 17 -1.35 4.21 11.57
CA VAL A 17 -0.21 4.79 12.30
C VAL A 17 0.94 3.79 12.41
N GLU A 18 0.64 2.55 12.81
CA GLU A 18 1.66 1.49 12.95
C GLU A 18 2.24 1.07 11.60
N ALA A 19 1.40 0.95 10.57
CA ALA A 19 1.85 0.63 9.23
C ALA A 19 2.74 1.74 8.66
N ALA A 20 2.35 3.01 8.81
CA ALA A 20 3.13 4.14 8.35
C ALA A 20 4.50 4.22 9.05
N SER A 21 4.55 3.96 10.37
CA SER A 21 5.80 3.84 11.13
C SER A 21 6.71 2.75 10.55
N LYS A 22 6.19 1.53 10.30
CA LYS A 22 6.95 0.42 9.69
C LYS A 22 7.41 0.70 8.26
N LEU A 23 6.67 1.54 7.53
CA LEU A 23 6.98 1.94 6.15
C LEU A 23 7.85 3.21 6.07
N PHE A 24 8.27 3.77 7.22
CA PHE A 24 9.04 5.01 7.31
C PHE A 24 8.37 6.19 6.59
N MET A 25 7.06 6.33 6.75
CA MET A 25 6.27 7.43 6.18
C MET A 25 5.30 8.03 7.19
N SER A 26 4.74 9.19 6.89
CA SER A 26 3.68 9.77 7.73
C SER A 26 2.36 9.02 7.53
N GLN A 27 1.52 8.96 8.57
CA GLN A 27 0.18 8.37 8.48
C GLN A 27 -0.67 9.05 7.39
N ASN A 28 -0.59 10.38 7.27
CA ASN A 28 -1.29 11.12 6.22
C ASN A 28 -0.79 10.73 4.82
N TYR A 29 0.51 10.48 4.65
CA TYR A 29 1.02 10.00 3.38
C TYR A 29 0.46 8.61 3.05
N LEU A 30 0.52 7.66 3.98
CA LEU A 30 -0.08 6.33 3.80
C LEU A 30 -1.58 6.41 3.45
N SER A 31 -2.34 7.25 4.17
CA SER A 31 -3.76 7.48 3.89
C SER A 31 -3.99 7.97 2.46
N ASN A 32 -3.19 8.93 1.98
CA ASN A 32 -3.27 9.40 0.60
C ASN A 32 -2.94 8.32 -0.44
N LEU A 33 -2.02 7.40 -0.12
CA LEU A 33 -1.73 6.24 -0.98
C LEU A 33 -2.92 5.27 -1.02
N GLU A 34 -3.45 4.89 0.14
CA GLU A 34 -4.59 3.97 0.28
C GLU A 34 -5.86 4.54 -0.39
N THR A 35 -6.11 5.85 -0.29
CA THR A 35 -7.28 6.45 -0.92
C THR A 35 -7.07 6.81 -2.39
N GLY A 36 -5.82 6.90 -2.85
CA GLY A 36 -5.49 7.31 -4.22
C GLY A 36 -5.56 8.82 -4.48
N LYS A 37 -5.61 9.66 -3.43
CA LYS A 37 -5.85 11.11 -3.56
C LYS A 37 -4.67 11.90 -4.16
N ARG A 38 -3.44 11.38 -4.08
CA ARG A 38 -2.23 12.07 -4.55
C ARG A 38 -1.48 11.39 -5.70
N GLN A 39 -1.67 10.09 -5.90
CA GLN A 39 -0.88 9.31 -6.87
C GLN A 39 -1.74 8.37 -7.70
N LYS A 40 -1.74 8.60 -9.02
CA LYS A 40 -2.37 7.72 -10.02
C LYS A 40 -1.80 6.31 -9.97
N SER A 41 -0.49 6.18 -9.81
CA SER A 41 0.19 4.89 -9.62
C SER A 41 1.26 4.96 -8.52
N LEU A 42 1.55 3.82 -7.90
CA LEU A 42 2.66 3.63 -6.97
C LEU A 42 3.91 3.15 -7.71
N SER A 43 5.08 3.61 -7.25
CA SER A 43 6.35 3.12 -7.77
C SER A 43 6.63 1.68 -7.34
N VAL A 44 7.42 0.94 -8.11
CA VAL A 44 7.87 -0.42 -7.73
C VAL A 44 8.63 -0.40 -6.40
N ALA A 45 9.41 0.65 -6.12
CA ALA A 45 10.11 0.81 -4.85
C ALA A 45 9.13 0.92 -3.67
N THR A 46 8.04 1.67 -3.84
CA THR A 46 6.95 1.79 -2.86
C THR A 46 6.26 0.44 -2.65
N LEU A 47 5.92 -0.27 -3.72
CA LEU A 47 5.32 -1.61 -3.63
C LEU A 47 6.25 -2.63 -2.96
N LYS A 48 7.57 -2.51 -3.16
CA LYS A 48 8.58 -3.33 -2.46
C LYS A 48 8.61 -3.07 -0.96
N ALA A 49 8.41 -1.82 -0.52
CA ALA A 49 8.28 -1.52 0.91
C ALA A 49 7.02 -2.18 1.51
N PHE A 50 5.87 -2.07 0.81
CA PHE A 50 4.64 -2.75 1.21
C PHE A 50 4.79 -4.27 1.24
N SER A 51 5.44 -4.87 0.25
CA SER A 51 5.72 -6.31 0.20
C SER A 51 6.43 -6.79 1.47
N LYS A 52 7.45 -6.06 1.92
CA LYS A 52 8.19 -6.39 3.15
C LYS A 52 7.34 -6.28 4.41
N VAL A 53 6.58 -5.19 4.57
CA VAL A 53 5.80 -4.92 5.80
C VAL A 53 4.57 -5.82 5.87
N TYR A 54 3.89 -6.03 4.75
CA TYR A 54 2.66 -6.83 4.68
C TYR A 54 2.91 -8.30 4.34
N GLN A 55 4.16 -8.70 4.10
CA GLN A 55 4.56 -10.07 3.74
C GLN A 55 3.71 -10.64 2.59
N ILE A 56 3.50 -9.81 1.57
CA ILE A 56 2.83 -10.19 0.31
C ILE A 56 3.90 -10.25 -0.77
N PRO A 57 3.91 -11.27 -1.64
CA PRO A 57 4.81 -11.30 -2.79
C PRO A 57 4.73 -10.00 -3.60
N LEU A 58 5.90 -9.44 -3.97
CA LEU A 58 5.94 -8.19 -4.73
C LEU A 58 5.18 -8.29 -6.05
N ALA A 59 5.21 -9.45 -6.71
CA ALA A 59 4.50 -9.69 -7.96
C ALA A 59 2.98 -9.48 -7.82
N ASP A 60 2.39 -9.95 -6.71
CA ASP A 60 0.96 -9.82 -6.43
C ASP A 60 0.55 -8.36 -6.21
N LEU A 61 1.42 -7.57 -5.55
CA LEU A 61 1.21 -6.14 -5.36
C LEU A 61 1.33 -5.36 -6.67
N ILE A 62 2.25 -5.74 -7.56
CA ILE A 62 2.37 -5.16 -8.90
C ILE A 62 1.10 -5.45 -9.70
N ALA A 63 0.65 -6.70 -9.74
CA ALA A 63 -0.57 -7.09 -10.44
C ALA A 63 -1.80 -6.33 -9.93
N SER A 64 -1.93 -6.19 -8.60
CA SER A 64 -3.03 -5.46 -7.96
C SER A 64 -3.00 -3.96 -8.30
N GLU A 65 -1.82 -3.34 -8.30
CA GLU A 65 -1.68 -1.92 -8.67
C GLU A 65 -1.94 -1.69 -10.16
N SER A 66 -1.51 -2.61 -11.04
CA SER A 66 -1.85 -2.56 -12.47
C SER A 66 -3.35 -2.69 -12.70
N ALA A 67 -4.03 -3.57 -11.97
CA ALA A 67 -5.49 -3.70 -12.04
C ALA A 67 -6.19 -2.43 -11.53
N TYR A 68 -5.70 -1.82 -10.45
CA TYR A 68 -6.20 -0.54 -9.94
C TYR A 68 -6.02 0.62 -10.93
N GLY A 69 -4.91 0.68 -11.67
CA GLY A 69 -4.67 1.74 -12.64
C GLY A 69 -5.58 1.69 -13.88
N ASN A 70 -6.24 0.55 -14.13
CA ASN A 70 -7.14 0.34 -15.26
C ASN A 70 -8.62 0.59 -14.93
N THR A 71 -8.94 0.98 -13.69
CA THR A 71 -10.29 1.34 -13.22
C THR A 71 -10.45 2.85 -13.10
#